data_AF-A0AAX2AKC2-F1
#
_entry.id   AF-A0AAX2AKC2-F1
#
_cell.length_a   1.000
_cell.length_b   1.000
_cell.length_c   1.000
_cell.angle_alpha   90.00
_cell.angle_beta   90.00
_cell.angle_gamma   90.00
#
_symmetry.space_group_name_H-M   'P 1'
#
loop_
_entity.id
_entity.type
_entity.pdbx_description
1 polymer ?
#
loop_
_entity_poly.entity_id
_entity_poly.type
_entity_poly.pdbx_seq_one_letter_code
_entity_poly.pdbx_strand_id
1 'polypeptide(L)'
;MRLIKCSLIFMILVNYTFAQTFTNSYLNNGISVDTKEQKEIRTYEDYMELESLLKKAITQGDQSKYFSLGALYLEDFPFKKADKEKAKIYLNKALNLGYGLASLALIEDYIMIGDLDNALLLLEKGLKGKNTDPNSKIVLAVTYNGIVLDYKFTNMPYVHKALDLTYPISQITNVSSLDFSIANLLNIAGNYEEAKKYLNTACNNPNVEPTIKNACDNSMGIKNNIKKSTECTTCGLGALK
;
A
#
# COMPACT_ATOMS: atom_id res chain seq x y z
N MET A 1 -33.01 10.41 -2.22
CA MET A 1 -31.83 9.66 -2.72
C MET A 1 -30.59 10.56 -2.96
N ARG A 2 -30.31 11.54 -2.08
CA ARG A 2 -29.15 12.47 -2.20
C ARG A 2 -28.20 12.44 -0.98
N LEU A 3 -28.57 11.76 0.10
CA LEU A 3 -27.83 11.75 1.38
C LEU A 3 -26.61 10.80 1.41
N ILE A 4 -26.55 9.79 0.54
CA ILE A 4 -25.45 8.81 0.51
C ILE A 4 -24.16 9.41 -0.11
N LYS A 5 -24.28 10.48 -0.90
CA LYS A 5 -23.13 11.06 -1.62
C LYS A 5 -22.17 11.84 -0.72
N CYS A 6 -22.61 12.45 0.39
CA CYS A 6 -21.71 13.25 1.24
C CYS A 6 -20.86 12.41 2.19
N SER A 7 -21.34 11.26 2.67
CA SER A 7 -20.54 10.39 3.56
C SER A 7 -19.44 9.63 2.81
N LEU A 8 -19.63 9.39 1.52
CA LEU A 8 -18.65 8.68 0.69
C LEU A 8 -17.42 9.56 0.41
N ILE A 9 -17.61 10.87 0.20
CA ILE A 9 -16.55 11.82 -0.19
C ILE A 9 -15.52 12.03 0.93
N PHE A 10 -15.92 11.96 2.21
CA PHE A 10 -14.98 12.11 3.33
C PHE A 10 -14.15 10.83 3.60
N MET A 11 -14.61 9.65 3.16
CA MET A 11 -13.82 8.40 3.22
C MET A 11 -12.83 8.24 2.06
N ILE A 12 -12.99 8.98 0.96
CA ILE A 12 -12.24 8.78 -0.29
C ILE A 12 -10.89 9.53 -0.32
N LEU A 13 -10.65 10.52 0.55
CA LEU A 13 -9.40 11.32 0.53
C LEU A 13 -8.29 10.83 1.48
N VAL A 14 -8.44 9.63 2.06
CA VAL A 14 -7.56 9.15 3.15
C VAL A 14 -6.90 7.80 2.83
N ASN A 15 -7.19 7.11 1.72
CA ASN A 15 -6.80 5.69 1.59
C ASN A 15 -5.40 5.48 1.02
N TYR A 16 -4.89 6.34 0.14
CA TYR A 16 -3.52 6.24 -0.37
C TYR A 16 -2.50 6.73 0.65
N THR A 17 -2.78 7.84 1.35
CA THR A 17 -1.95 8.29 2.48
C THR A 17 -1.95 7.26 3.61
N PHE A 18 -3.08 6.61 3.86
CA PHE A 18 -3.17 5.45 4.73
C PHE A 18 -2.36 4.26 4.22
N ALA A 19 -2.50 3.89 2.94
CA ALA A 19 -1.74 2.79 2.35
C ALA A 19 -0.24 3.05 2.39
N GLN A 20 0.20 4.30 2.19
CA GLN A 20 1.59 4.74 2.34
C GLN A 20 2.05 4.66 3.80
N THR A 21 1.25 5.12 4.75
CA THR A 21 1.57 5.02 6.19
C THR A 21 1.66 3.57 6.64
N PHE A 22 0.73 2.73 6.21
CA PHE A 22 0.74 1.28 6.44
C PHE A 22 1.98 0.65 5.81
N THR A 23 2.26 0.95 4.54
CA THR A 23 3.43 0.45 3.82
C THR A 23 4.70 0.81 4.58
N ASN A 24 4.90 2.08 4.92
CA ASN A 24 6.09 2.52 5.66
C ASN A 24 6.21 1.85 7.03
N SER A 25 5.12 1.76 7.80
CA SER A 25 5.11 1.05 9.08
C SER A 25 5.42 -0.44 8.93
N TYR A 26 4.85 -1.08 7.91
CA TYR A 26 4.96 -2.52 7.69
C TYR A 26 6.33 -2.91 7.11
N LEU A 27 6.92 -2.08 6.25
CA LEU A 27 8.29 -2.26 5.77
C LEU A 27 9.29 -2.06 6.92
N ASN A 28 9.08 -1.03 7.76
CA ASN A 28 9.96 -0.74 8.89
C ASN A 28 9.88 -1.78 10.02
N ASN A 29 8.72 -2.44 10.21
CA ASN A 29 8.51 -3.41 11.28
C ASN A 29 8.56 -4.88 10.83
N GLY A 30 8.32 -5.16 9.53
CA GLY A 30 8.08 -6.51 9.00
C GLY A 30 9.10 -7.00 7.97
N ILE A 31 9.91 -6.12 7.39
CA ILE A 31 11.07 -6.53 6.59
C ILE A 31 12.31 -6.45 7.47
N SER A 32 12.50 -7.46 8.31
CA SER A 32 13.85 -7.83 8.70
C SER A 32 14.55 -8.33 7.43
N VAL A 33 15.19 -7.43 6.69
CA VAL A 33 16.31 -7.81 5.83
C VAL A 33 17.27 -8.54 6.76
N ASP A 34 17.41 -9.85 6.58
CA ASP A 34 18.17 -10.76 7.45
C ASP A 34 19.38 -10.04 8.07
N THR A 35 19.25 -9.70 9.35
CA THR A 35 19.99 -8.62 10.03
C THR A 35 21.42 -8.99 10.39
N LYS A 36 21.97 -10.04 9.76
CA LYS A 36 23.40 -10.31 9.79
C LYS A 36 24.21 -9.39 8.87
N GLU A 37 23.56 -8.65 7.95
CA GLU A 37 24.24 -7.80 6.96
C GLU A 37 24.02 -6.28 7.14
N GLN A 38 23.39 -5.80 8.21
CA GLN A 38 23.28 -4.34 8.43
C GLN A 38 24.55 -3.77 9.08
N LYS A 39 25.62 -3.71 8.30
CA LYS A 39 26.65 -2.70 8.52
C LYS A 39 26.01 -1.36 8.19
N GLU A 40 25.85 -0.49 9.18
CA GLU A 40 25.36 0.87 8.94
C GLU A 40 26.28 1.57 7.93
N ILE A 41 25.71 2.11 6.86
CA ILE A 41 26.45 2.75 5.77
C ILE A 41 26.76 4.19 6.21
N ARG A 42 27.94 4.40 6.80
CA ARG A 42 28.34 5.72 7.34
C ARG A 42 29.34 6.44 6.45
N THR A 43 30.09 5.70 5.63
CA THR A 43 31.10 6.25 4.74
C THR A 43 30.93 5.79 3.29
N TYR A 44 31.64 6.45 2.39
CA TYR A 44 31.71 6.05 0.99
C TYR A 44 32.30 4.64 0.83
N GLU A 45 33.24 4.25 1.69
CA GLU A 45 33.83 2.91 1.70
C GLU A 45 32.81 1.85 2.08
N ASP A 46 31.98 2.09 3.10
CA ASP A 46 30.89 1.17 3.49
C ASP A 46 29.92 0.96 2.33
N TYR A 47 29.56 2.03 1.63
CA TYR A 47 28.70 1.98 0.46
C TYR A 47 29.31 1.11 -0.64
N MET A 48 30.58 1.33 -0.98
CA MET A 48 31.27 0.59 -2.05
C MET A 48 31.45 -0.88 -1.68
N GLU A 49 31.70 -1.18 -0.41
CA GLU A 49 31.78 -2.56 0.11
C GLU A 49 30.45 -3.28 -0.06
N LEU A 50 29.34 -2.67 0.36
CA LEU A 50 28.01 -3.25 0.22
C LEU A 50 27.62 -3.42 -1.25
N GLU A 51 27.86 -2.41 -2.10
CA GLU A 51 27.61 -2.49 -3.54
C GLU A 51 28.35 -3.68 -4.17
N SER A 52 29.61 -3.89 -3.77
CA SER A 52 30.43 -5.01 -4.24
C SER A 52 29.91 -6.36 -3.74
N LEU A 53 29.55 -6.45 -2.46
CA LEU A 53 29.00 -7.66 -1.84
C LEU A 53 27.69 -8.09 -2.52
N LEU A 54 26.78 -7.15 -2.73
CA LEU A 54 25.49 -7.40 -3.39
C LEU A 54 25.71 -7.89 -4.84
N LYS A 55 26.61 -7.25 -5.60
CA LYS A 55 26.95 -7.71 -6.95
C LYS A 55 27.54 -9.12 -6.95
N LYS A 56 28.41 -9.44 -5.99
CA LYS A 56 28.99 -10.78 -5.85
C LYS A 56 27.92 -11.83 -5.50
N ALA A 57 26.98 -11.51 -4.62
CA ALA A 57 25.89 -12.42 -4.28
C ALA A 57 25.00 -12.70 -5.51
N ILE A 58 24.72 -11.68 -6.33
CA ILE A 58 24.01 -11.84 -7.62
C ILE A 58 24.77 -12.79 -8.55
N THR A 59 26.10 -12.63 -8.70
CA THR A 59 26.90 -13.52 -9.57
C THR A 59 27.00 -14.94 -9.02
N GLN A 60 26.85 -15.11 -7.71
CA GLN A 60 26.78 -16.40 -7.03
C GLN A 60 25.37 -17.03 -7.06
N GLY A 61 24.39 -16.35 -7.67
CA GLY A 61 23.04 -16.89 -7.90
C GLY A 61 21.98 -16.38 -6.93
N ASP A 62 22.33 -15.56 -5.93
CA ASP A 62 21.33 -14.93 -5.06
C ASP A 62 20.69 -13.73 -5.78
N GLN A 63 19.66 -14.04 -6.54
CA GLN A 63 18.91 -13.05 -7.33
C GLN A 63 18.05 -12.11 -6.48
N SER A 64 17.83 -12.39 -5.19
CA SER A 64 17.08 -11.49 -4.31
C SER A 64 17.79 -10.15 -4.14
N LYS A 65 19.12 -10.16 -4.23
CA LYS A 65 19.99 -8.99 -4.09
C LYS A 65 19.83 -7.97 -5.22
N TYR A 66 19.16 -8.30 -6.32
CA TYR A 66 18.72 -7.29 -7.29
C TYR A 66 17.83 -6.22 -6.64
N PHE A 67 16.94 -6.62 -5.71
CA PHE A 67 16.10 -5.66 -4.98
C PHE A 67 16.95 -4.80 -4.05
N SER A 68 17.79 -5.42 -3.21
CA SER A 68 18.66 -4.70 -2.26
C SER A 68 19.60 -3.72 -2.96
N LEU A 69 20.17 -4.12 -4.10
CA LEU A 69 21.04 -3.25 -4.88
C LEU A 69 20.28 -2.10 -5.55
N GLY A 70 19.04 -2.36 -5.97
CA GLY A 70 18.12 -1.31 -6.43
C GLY A 70 17.82 -0.28 -5.33
N ALA A 71 17.50 -0.75 -4.12
CA ALA A 71 17.24 0.10 -2.96
C ALA A 71 18.48 0.93 -2.57
N LEU A 72 19.68 0.32 -2.58
CA LEU A 72 20.94 1.01 -2.30
C LEU A 72 21.20 2.20 -3.25
N TYR A 73 20.74 2.12 -4.51
CA TYR A 73 20.85 3.24 -5.45
C TYR A 73 19.75 4.30 -5.29
N LEU A 74 18.62 3.99 -4.62
CA LEU A 74 17.58 4.97 -4.33
C LEU A 74 17.89 5.83 -3.10
N GLU A 75 18.72 5.34 -2.20
CA GLU A 75 19.08 6.06 -0.99
C GLU A 75 20.02 7.24 -1.26
N ASP A 76 19.69 8.38 -0.67
CA ASP A 76 20.54 9.56 -0.62
C ASP A 76 21.43 9.50 0.63
N PHE A 77 22.74 9.41 0.42
CA PHE A 77 23.74 9.49 1.48
C PHE A 77 24.40 10.87 1.47
N PRO A 78 24.93 11.36 2.63
CA PRO A 78 25.68 12.62 2.68
C PRO A 78 26.85 12.70 1.69
N PHE A 79 27.45 11.55 1.36
CA PHE A 79 28.63 11.42 0.49
C PHE A 79 28.30 10.81 -0.88
N LYS A 80 27.05 10.40 -1.15
CA LYS A 80 26.65 9.83 -2.44
C LYS A 80 25.17 10.06 -2.69
N LYS A 81 24.86 10.79 -3.76
CA LYS A 81 23.48 11.00 -4.21
C LYS A 81 22.89 9.74 -4.84
N ALA A 82 21.58 9.60 -4.70
CA ALA A 82 20.80 8.55 -5.33
C ALA A 82 21.01 8.53 -6.86
N ASP A 83 21.10 7.34 -7.43
CA ASP A 83 21.16 7.07 -8.85
C ASP A 83 19.88 6.34 -9.27
N LYS A 84 18.82 7.13 -9.50
CA LYS A 84 17.47 6.61 -9.78
C LYS A 84 17.42 5.76 -11.05
N GLU A 85 18.20 6.10 -12.07
CA GLU A 85 18.23 5.34 -13.33
C GLU A 85 18.84 3.97 -13.11
N LYS A 86 19.96 3.92 -12.37
CA LYS A 86 20.57 2.64 -12.00
C LYS A 86 19.66 1.83 -11.08
N ALA A 87 19.02 2.46 -10.09
CA ALA A 87 18.03 1.80 -9.25
C ALA A 87 16.93 1.12 -10.06
N LYS A 88 16.30 1.85 -11.00
CA LYS A 88 15.26 1.31 -11.89
C LYS A 88 15.71 0.08 -12.64
N ILE A 89 16.96 0.04 -13.13
CA ILE A 89 17.48 -1.14 -13.84
C ILE A 89 17.49 -2.37 -12.94
N TYR A 90 18.00 -2.25 -11.71
CA TYR A 90 18.07 -3.38 -10.77
C TYR A 90 16.69 -3.78 -10.23
N LEU A 91 15.82 -2.81 -9.93
CA LEU A 91 14.45 -3.05 -9.48
C LEU A 91 13.60 -3.72 -10.57
N ASN A 92 13.72 -3.30 -11.83
CA ASN A 92 13.04 -3.98 -12.94
C ASN A 92 13.51 -5.43 -13.10
N LYS A 93 14.80 -5.71 -12.92
CA LYS A 93 15.32 -7.08 -12.91
C LYS A 93 14.73 -7.89 -11.75
N ALA A 94 14.70 -7.34 -10.53
CA ALA A 94 14.08 -7.99 -9.38
C ALA A 94 12.60 -8.32 -9.63
N LEU A 95 11.83 -7.34 -10.14
CA LEU A 95 10.41 -7.53 -10.46
C LEU A 95 10.19 -8.59 -11.55
N ASN A 96 11.04 -8.61 -12.59
CA ASN A 96 11.00 -9.63 -13.66
C ASN A 96 11.30 -11.04 -13.15
N LEU A 97 12.14 -11.15 -12.12
CA LEU A 97 12.45 -12.42 -11.46
C LEU A 97 11.36 -12.85 -10.45
N GLY A 98 10.35 -12.01 -10.24
CA GLY A 98 9.19 -12.27 -9.40
C GLY A 98 9.34 -11.78 -7.96
N TYR A 99 10.33 -10.92 -7.66
CA TYR A 99 10.43 -10.24 -6.37
C TYR A 99 9.53 -9.01 -6.38
N GLY A 100 8.27 -9.21 -5.99
CA GLY A 100 7.22 -8.22 -6.21
C GLY A 100 7.39 -6.90 -5.48
N LEU A 101 8.07 -6.88 -4.34
CA LEU A 101 8.26 -5.65 -3.56
C LEU A 101 8.97 -4.54 -4.36
N ALA A 102 9.79 -4.90 -5.34
CA ALA A 102 10.42 -3.95 -6.25
C ALA A 102 9.42 -3.06 -6.99
N SER A 103 8.16 -3.49 -7.18
CA SER A 103 7.15 -2.65 -7.82
C SER A 103 6.83 -1.40 -7.01
N LEU A 104 6.87 -1.44 -5.67
CA LEU A 104 6.57 -0.25 -4.84
C LEU A 104 7.51 0.91 -5.15
N ALA A 105 8.79 0.62 -5.31
CA ALA A 105 9.79 1.62 -5.65
C ALA A 105 9.65 2.12 -7.10
N LEU A 106 9.10 1.29 -8.00
CA LEU A 106 8.96 1.63 -9.42
C LEU A 106 7.71 2.46 -9.73
N ILE A 107 6.66 2.38 -8.90
CA ILE A 107 5.41 3.12 -9.15
C ILE A 107 5.48 4.60 -8.80
N GLU A 108 6.46 5.05 -8.01
CA GLU A 108 6.54 6.44 -7.55
C GLU A 108 6.53 7.45 -8.70
N ASP A 109 7.34 7.19 -9.74
CA ASP A 109 7.41 8.05 -10.92
C ASP A 109 6.08 8.09 -11.67
N TYR A 110 5.40 6.95 -11.80
CA TYR A 110 4.10 6.86 -12.46
C TYR A 110 3.01 7.59 -11.69
N ILE A 111 3.01 7.49 -10.36
CA ILE A 111 2.08 8.23 -9.51
C ILE A 111 2.33 9.74 -9.62
N MET A 112 3.60 10.17 -9.64
CA MET A 112 3.98 11.58 -9.74
C MET A 112 3.49 12.23 -11.04
N ILE A 113 3.57 11.51 -12.17
CA ILE A 113 3.09 12.00 -13.47
C ILE A 113 1.61 11.71 -13.71
N GLY A 114 0.91 11.08 -12.75
CA GLY A 114 -0.51 10.75 -12.83
C GLY A 114 -0.85 9.54 -13.71
N ASP A 115 0.13 8.76 -14.14
CA ASP A 115 -0.03 7.53 -14.94
C ASP A 115 -0.34 6.33 -14.04
N LEU A 116 -1.53 6.37 -13.44
CA LEU A 116 -1.97 5.38 -12.47
C LEU A 116 -2.22 3.99 -13.07
N ASP A 117 -2.46 3.91 -14.39
CA ASP A 117 -2.71 2.64 -15.06
C ASP A 117 -1.41 1.82 -15.11
N ASN A 118 -0.28 2.45 -15.43
CA ASN A 118 1.03 1.79 -15.37
C ASN A 118 1.47 1.50 -13.92
N ALA A 119 1.15 2.38 -12.97
CA ALA A 119 1.39 2.10 -11.55
C ALA A 119 0.67 0.81 -11.09
N LEU A 120 -0.62 0.68 -11.40
CA LEU A 120 -1.42 -0.50 -11.06
C LEU A 120 -0.93 -1.76 -11.79
N LEU A 121 -0.46 -1.63 -13.03
CA LEU A 121 0.12 -2.76 -13.79
C LEU A 121 1.40 -3.30 -13.14
N LEU A 122 2.27 -2.42 -12.63
CA LEU A 122 3.47 -2.82 -11.91
C LEU A 122 3.14 -3.50 -10.58
N LEU A 123 2.18 -2.98 -9.83
CA LEU A 123 1.71 -3.60 -8.59
C LEU A 123 1.09 -4.99 -8.83
N GLU A 124 0.28 -5.13 -9.87
CA GLU A 124 -0.29 -6.42 -10.26
C GLU A 124 0.81 -7.44 -10.61
N LYS A 125 1.82 -7.01 -11.38
CA LYS A 125 2.99 -7.84 -11.67
C LYS A 125 3.72 -8.25 -10.39
N GLY A 126 3.84 -7.34 -9.43
CA GLY A 126 4.42 -7.63 -8.12
C GLY A 126 3.62 -8.67 -7.33
N LEU A 127 2.29 -8.51 -7.26
CA LEU A 127 1.39 -9.43 -6.58
C LEU A 127 1.44 -10.85 -7.17
N LYS A 128 1.58 -10.96 -8.49
CA LYS A 128 1.70 -12.22 -9.24
C LYS A 128 3.12 -12.82 -9.22
N GLY A 129 4.09 -12.10 -8.64
CA GLY A 129 5.48 -12.56 -8.57
C GLY A 129 5.63 -13.86 -7.80
N LYS A 130 6.35 -14.83 -8.39
CA LYS A 130 6.60 -16.15 -7.78
C LYS A 130 7.43 -16.09 -6.50
N ASN A 131 8.26 -15.05 -6.35
CA ASN A 131 9.15 -14.84 -5.20
C ASN A 131 8.64 -13.71 -4.29
N THR A 132 7.38 -13.28 -4.47
CA THR A 132 6.75 -12.31 -3.58
C THR A 132 6.28 -13.05 -2.34
N ASP A 133 6.93 -12.76 -1.21
CA ASP A 133 6.57 -13.35 0.07
C ASP A 133 5.18 -12.85 0.56
N PRO A 134 4.53 -13.57 1.49
CA PRO A 134 3.19 -13.21 1.96
C PRO A 134 3.07 -11.79 2.51
N ASN A 135 4.09 -11.32 3.24
CA ASN A 135 4.11 -9.99 3.85
C ASN A 135 4.17 -8.92 2.75
N SER A 136 5.05 -9.08 1.76
CA SER A 136 5.09 -8.22 0.58
C SER A 136 3.76 -8.21 -0.19
N LYS A 137 3.07 -9.35 -0.32
CA LYS A 137 1.76 -9.41 -0.99
C LYS A 137 0.71 -8.55 -0.27
N ILE A 138 0.68 -8.55 1.06
CA ILE A 138 -0.24 -7.72 1.84
C ILE A 138 0.03 -6.23 1.57
N VAL A 139 1.30 -5.81 1.62
CA VAL A 139 1.67 -4.42 1.35
C VAL A 139 1.22 -4.01 -0.05
N LEU A 140 1.59 -4.80 -1.07
CA LEU A 140 1.21 -4.52 -2.46
C LEU A 140 -0.31 -4.49 -2.66
N ALA A 141 -1.06 -5.35 -1.97
CA ALA A 141 -2.51 -5.40 -2.02
C ALA A 141 -3.15 -4.14 -1.42
N VAL A 142 -2.69 -3.73 -0.23
CA VAL A 142 -3.15 -2.49 0.42
C VAL A 142 -2.82 -1.27 -0.45
N THR A 143 -1.61 -1.21 -1.04
CA THR A 143 -1.24 -0.13 -1.97
C THR A 143 -2.12 -0.12 -3.22
N TYR A 144 -2.37 -1.28 -3.84
CA TYR A 144 -3.24 -1.40 -5.01
C TYR A 144 -4.65 -0.91 -4.69
N ASN A 145 -5.23 -1.39 -3.59
CA ASN A 145 -6.55 -0.98 -3.13
C ASN A 145 -6.61 0.52 -2.84
N GLY A 146 -5.58 1.08 -2.20
CA GLY A 146 -5.49 2.51 -1.92
C GLY A 146 -5.53 3.37 -3.20
N ILE A 147 -4.75 3.01 -4.23
CA ILE A 147 -4.77 3.72 -5.52
C ILE A 147 -6.15 3.61 -6.17
N VAL A 148 -6.77 2.43 -6.15
CA VAL A 148 -8.11 2.26 -6.74
C VAL A 148 -9.17 3.06 -5.99
N LEU A 149 -9.17 3.02 -4.65
CA LEU A 149 -10.12 3.76 -3.82
C LEU A 149 -10.01 5.28 -4.00
N ASP A 150 -8.79 5.81 -4.09
CA ASP A 150 -8.60 7.27 -4.15
C ASP A 150 -8.79 7.81 -5.57
N TYR A 151 -8.44 7.05 -6.61
CA TYR A 151 -8.33 7.59 -7.97
C TYR A 151 -9.16 6.87 -9.03
N LYS A 152 -9.56 5.62 -8.80
CA LYS A 152 -10.27 4.79 -9.81
C LYS A 152 -11.59 4.20 -9.30
N PHE A 153 -12.13 4.70 -8.18
CA PHE A 153 -13.30 4.09 -7.53
C PHE A 153 -14.59 4.13 -8.37
N THR A 154 -14.70 5.05 -9.33
CA THR A 154 -15.83 5.11 -10.27
C THR A 154 -15.68 4.13 -11.45
N ASN A 155 -14.51 3.51 -11.61
CA ASN A 155 -14.20 2.58 -12.69
C ASN A 155 -14.30 1.14 -12.17
N MET A 156 -15.49 0.55 -12.32
CA MET A 156 -15.81 -0.79 -11.81
C MET A 156 -14.85 -1.91 -12.23
N PRO A 157 -14.33 -1.95 -13.47
CA PRO A 157 -13.24 -2.86 -13.82
C PRO A 157 -12.03 -2.83 -12.86
N TYR A 158 -11.59 -1.65 -12.41
CA TYR A 158 -10.50 -1.56 -11.43
C TYR A 158 -10.93 -2.02 -10.04
N VAL A 159 -12.17 -1.70 -9.63
CA VAL A 159 -12.72 -2.13 -8.34
C VAL A 159 -12.80 -3.66 -8.28
N HIS A 160 -13.38 -4.31 -9.29
CA HIS A 160 -13.46 -5.78 -9.34
C HIS A 160 -12.07 -6.41 -9.38
N LYS A 161 -11.15 -5.87 -10.17
CA LYS A 161 -9.78 -6.38 -10.23
C LYS A 161 -9.05 -6.26 -8.90
N ALA A 162 -9.24 -5.17 -8.17
CA ALA A 162 -8.70 -4.99 -6.82
C ALA A 162 -9.24 -6.07 -5.87
N LEU A 163 -10.56 -6.34 -5.90
CA LEU A 163 -11.17 -7.41 -5.11
C LEU A 163 -10.62 -8.79 -5.49
N ASP A 164 -10.53 -9.11 -6.79
CA ASP A 164 -10.01 -10.38 -7.30
C ASP A 164 -8.57 -10.65 -6.84
N LEU A 165 -7.73 -9.60 -6.82
CA LEU A 165 -6.33 -9.70 -6.38
C LEU A 165 -6.20 -9.83 -4.86
N THR A 166 -7.09 -9.20 -4.09
CA THR A 166 -6.90 -9.03 -2.64
C THR A 166 -7.70 -10.00 -1.77
N TYR A 167 -8.82 -10.54 -2.27
CA TYR A 167 -9.59 -11.56 -1.55
C TYR A 167 -8.76 -12.77 -1.14
N PRO A 168 -8.03 -13.46 -2.04
CA PRO A 168 -7.27 -14.63 -1.66
C PRO A 168 -6.23 -14.35 -0.57
N ILE A 169 -5.70 -13.12 -0.52
CA ILE A 169 -4.72 -12.67 0.47
C ILE A 169 -5.41 -12.49 1.83
N SER A 170 -6.54 -11.78 1.88
CA SER A 170 -7.29 -11.58 3.13
C SER A 170 -7.74 -12.88 3.80
N GLN A 171 -8.05 -13.92 3.02
CA GLN A 171 -8.51 -15.20 3.58
C GLN A 171 -7.41 -15.93 4.37
N ILE A 172 -6.14 -15.59 4.15
CA ILE A 172 -4.99 -16.23 4.81
C ILE A 172 -4.24 -15.31 5.76
N THR A 173 -4.65 -14.04 5.87
CA THR A 173 -3.99 -13.03 6.71
C THR A 173 -5.02 -12.24 7.51
N ASN A 174 -4.77 -12.01 8.80
CA ASN A 174 -5.63 -11.18 9.63
C ASN A 174 -5.04 -9.76 9.76
N VAL A 175 -5.13 -8.96 8.69
CA VAL A 175 -4.60 -7.59 8.63
C VAL A 175 -5.74 -6.62 8.45
N SER A 176 -6.00 -5.83 9.48
CA SER A 176 -7.09 -4.86 9.53
C SER A 176 -7.04 -3.84 8.40
N SER A 177 -5.86 -3.35 8.01
CA SER A 177 -5.72 -2.47 6.83
C SER A 177 -6.24 -3.09 5.53
N LEU A 178 -5.94 -4.36 5.31
CA LEU A 178 -6.38 -5.07 4.12
C LEU A 178 -7.90 -5.27 4.15
N ASP A 179 -8.42 -5.76 5.26
CA ASP A 179 -9.87 -5.98 5.44
C ASP A 179 -10.66 -4.68 5.33
N PHE A 180 -10.15 -3.57 5.88
CA PHE A 180 -10.77 -2.26 5.78
C PHE A 180 -10.81 -1.77 4.33
N SER A 181 -9.71 -1.90 3.58
CA SER A 181 -9.68 -1.52 2.17
C SER A 181 -10.63 -2.37 1.31
N ILE A 182 -10.72 -3.67 1.60
CA ILE A 182 -11.65 -4.59 0.95
C ILE A 182 -13.11 -4.21 1.25
N ALA A 183 -13.44 -3.88 2.50
CA ALA A 183 -14.78 -3.44 2.88
C ALA A 183 -15.23 -2.21 2.07
N ASN A 184 -14.33 -1.24 1.87
CA ASN A 184 -14.61 -0.05 1.07
C ASN A 184 -14.84 -0.37 -0.41
N LEU A 185 -14.01 -1.22 -1.01
CA LEU A 185 -14.17 -1.68 -2.40
C LEU A 185 -15.50 -2.44 -2.60
N LEU A 186 -15.84 -3.33 -1.66
CA LEU A 186 -17.10 -4.06 -1.62
C LEU A 186 -18.32 -3.13 -1.55
N ASN A 187 -18.24 -2.08 -0.72
CA ASN A 187 -19.28 -1.07 -0.59
C ASN A 187 -19.46 -0.28 -1.90
N ILE A 188 -18.37 0.08 -2.58
CA ILE A 188 -18.41 0.71 -3.91
C ILE A 188 -19.05 -0.22 -4.95
N ALA A 189 -18.74 -1.51 -4.89
CA ALA A 189 -19.31 -2.52 -5.77
C ALA A 189 -20.79 -2.87 -5.46
N GLY A 190 -21.38 -2.28 -4.42
CA GLY A 190 -22.76 -2.53 -4.01
C GLY A 190 -22.97 -3.82 -3.22
N ASN A 191 -21.91 -4.51 -2.81
CA ASN A 191 -21.99 -5.73 -2.01
C ASN A 191 -21.90 -5.40 -0.52
N TYR A 192 -22.96 -4.79 0.00
CA TYR A 192 -23.00 -4.19 1.33
C TYR A 192 -22.91 -5.19 2.49
N GLU A 193 -23.51 -6.38 2.35
CA GLU A 193 -23.48 -7.38 3.41
C GLU A 193 -22.06 -7.93 3.61
N GLU A 194 -21.36 -8.20 2.51
CA GLU A 194 -19.97 -8.65 2.59
C GLU A 194 -19.05 -7.52 3.06
N ALA A 195 -19.27 -6.28 2.59
CA ALA A 195 -18.55 -5.10 3.07
C ALA A 195 -18.62 -4.98 4.60
N LYS A 196 -19.80 -5.20 5.18
CA LYS A 196 -20.03 -5.12 6.62
C LYS A 196 -19.26 -6.21 7.39
N LYS A 197 -19.14 -7.42 6.85
CA LYS A 197 -18.34 -8.50 7.48
C LYS A 197 -16.86 -8.13 7.54
N TYR A 198 -16.31 -7.65 6.43
CA TYR A 198 -14.91 -7.23 6.37
C TYR A 198 -14.65 -6.01 7.25
N LEU A 199 -15.56 -5.04 7.27
CA LEU A 199 -15.46 -3.88 8.17
C LEU A 199 -15.46 -4.32 9.65
N ASN A 200 -16.35 -5.25 10.02
CA ASN A 200 -16.35 -5.80 11.38
C ASN A 200 -15.04 -6.53 11.71
N THR A 201 -14.47 -7.27 10.77
CA THR A 201 -13.19 -7.97 10.96
C THR A 201 -12.06 -6.96 11.19
N ALA A 202 -11.98 -5.92 10.35
CA ALA A 202 -11.01 -4.85 10.50
C ALA A 202 -11.14 -4.11 11.84
N CYS A 203 -12.36 -3.70 12.22
CA CYS A 203 -12.60 -2.93 13.44
C CYS A 203 -12.37 -3.73 14.73
N ASN A 204 -12.58 -5.04 14.71
CA ASN A 204 -12.42 -5.91 15.87
C ASN A 204 -11.05 -6.62 15.91
N ASN A 205 -10.14 -6.32 14.98
CA ASN A 205 -8.81 -6.88 14.98
C ASN A 205 -8.06 -6.43 16.26
N PRO A 206 -7.47 -7.35 17.06
CA PRO A 206 -6.71 -6.97 18.26
C PRO A 206 -5.53 -6.03 17.98
N ASN A 207 -5.00 -6.09 16.76
CA ASN A 207 -3.89 -5.28 16.27
C ASN A 207 -4.36 -4.17 15.32
N VAL A 208 -5.63 -3.75 15.41
CA VAL A 208 -6.21 -2.70 14.56
C VAL A 208 -5.35 -1.43 14.59
N GLU A 209 -5.02 -0.92 13.41
CA GLU A 209 -4.25 0.32 13.30
C GLU A 209 -5.04 1.49 13.90
N PRO A 210 -4.39 2.44 14.60
CA PRO A 210 -5.07 3.55 15.27
C PRO A 210 -6.00 4.36 14.35
N THR A 211 -5.61 4.54 13.09
CA THR A 211 -6.41 5.24 12.09
C THR A 211 -7.72 4.51 11.76
N ILE A 212 -7.66 3.18 11.59
CA ILE A 212 -8.86 2.36 11.36
C ILE A 212 -9.72 2.34 12.61
N LYS A 213 -9.11 2.16 13.80
CA LYS A 213 -9.82 2.20 15.07
C LYS A 213 -10.61 3.49 15.25
N ASN A 214 -9.98 4.63 15.00
CA ASN A 214 -10.64 5.94 15.05
C ASN A 214 -11.78 6.05 14.03
N ALA A 215 -11.61 5.52 12.81
CA ALA A 215 -12.68 5.49 11.80
C ALA A 215 -13.86 4.61 12.26
N CYS A 216 -13.59 3.45 12.85
CA CYS A 216 -14.58 2.55 13.41
C CYS A 216 -15.35 3.22 14.57
N ASP A 217 -14.65 3.81 15.53
CA ASP A 217 -15.23 4.46 16.71
C ASP A 217 -16.11 5.66 16.30
N ASN A 218 -15.64 6.48 15.36
CA ASN A 218 -16.40 7.64 14.85
C ASN A 218 -17.64 7.21 14.03
N SER A 219 -17.56 6.09 13.29
CA SER A 219 -18.71 5.55 12.57
C SER A 219 -19.78 4.95 13.51
N MET A 220 -19.35 4.40 14.66
CA MET A 220 -20.26 3.86 15.68
C MET A 220 -20.92 4.97 16.52
N GLY A 221 -20.25 6.10 16.76
CA GLY A 221 -20.82 7.27 17.43
C GLY A 221 -22.02 7.88 16.68
N ILE A 222 -22.09 7.71 15.36
CA ILE A 222 -23.22 8.17 14.54
C ILE A 222 -24.49 7.32 14.82
N LYS A 223 -24.36 6.02 15.13
CA LYS A 223 -25.53 5.17 15.45
C LYS A 223 -26.28 5.60 16.71
N ASN A 224 -25.61 6.26 17.67
CA ASN A 224 -26.25 6.73 18.91
C ASN A 224 -26.89 8.13 18.78
N ASN A 225 -26.59 8.90 17.73
CA ASN A 225 -27.15 10.23 17.50
C ASN A 225 -28.14 10.35 16.33
N ILE A 226 -28.31 9.30 15.50
CA ILE A 226 -29.29 9.31 14.40
C ILE A 226 -30.75 9.40 14.89
N LYS A 227 -31.05 9.15 16.17
CA LYS A 227 -32.41 9.37 16.71
C LYS A 227 -32.78 10.84 16.92
N LYS A 228 -31.88 11.81 16.74
CA LYS A 228 -32.16 13.23 17.09
C LYS A 228 -31.65 14.34 16.17
N SER A 229 -31.07 14.09 15.00
CA SER A 229 -30.75 15.18 14.07
C SER A 229 -31.26 14.94 12.64
N THR A 230 -32.32 15.66 12.30
CA THR A 230 -32.75 15.88 10.90
C THR A 230 -31.96 16.99 10.21
N GLU A 231 -30.96 17.58 10.87
CA GLU A 231 -30.10 18.62 10.31
C GLU A 231 -28.65 18.38 10.73
N CYS A 232 -27.79 18.12 9.74
CA CYS A 232 -26.35 17.98 9.96
C CYS A 232 -25.71 19.37 9.79
N THR A 233 -25.61 20.13 10.88
CA THR A 233 -25.13 21.53 10.92
C THR A 233 -23.62 21.69 11.04
N THR A 234 -22.82 20.62 10.90
CA THR A 234 -21.36 20.70 10.99
C THR A 234 -20.65 19.96 9.85
N CYS A 235 -20.94 20.35 8.61
CA CYS A 235 -19.96 20.24 7.52
C CYS A 235 -19.46 21.64 7.20
N GLY A 236 -18.29 21.98 7.75
CA GLY A 236 -17.60 23.23 7.45
C GLY A 236 -17.13 23.26 6.00
N LEU A 237 -17.97 23.80 5.13
CA LEU A 237 -17.58 24.45 3.88
C LEU A 237 -18.29 25.80 3.85
N GLY A 238 -17.74 26.73 4.62
CA GLY A 238 -18.04 28.14 4.46
C GLY A 238 -17.48 28.62 3.13
N ALA A 239 -18.40 28.96 2.23
CA ALA A 239 -18.29 29.95 1.16
C ALA A 239 -17.06 29.89 0.24
N LEU A 240 -17.27 29.38 -0.98
CA LEU A 240 -16.87 30.12 -2.19
C LEU A 240 -18.03 30.07 -3.19
N LYS A 241 -18.46 31.27 -3.59
CA LYS A 241 -19.30 31.53 -4.77
C LYS A 241 -18.57 31.13 -6.04
#